data_AF-A0A1X2Z2Q4-F1
#
_entry.id   AF-A0A1X2Z2Q4-F1
#
_cell.length_a   1.000
_cell.length_b   1.000
_cell.length_c   1.000
_cell.angle_alpha   90.00
_cell.angle_beta   90.00
_cell.angle_gamma   90.00
#
_symmetry.space_group_name_H-M   'P 1'
#
loop_
_entity.id
_entity.type
_entity.pdbx_description
1 polymer ?
#
loop_
_entity_poly.entity_id
_entity_poly.type
_entity_poly.pdbx_seq_one_letter_code
_entity_poly.pdbx_strand_id
1 'polypeptide(L)'
;MRVLQTKSPELFDGSENEPVKVTDYDYMPFYQAVCETCGDDPEMMTIIYETKGGKQYGQSYDYFGLPNLLETLDKWDEEHN
;
A
#
# COMPACT_ATOMS: atom_id res chain seq x y z
N MET A 1 15.14 2.65 3.96
CA MET A 1 14.17 3.77 3.89
C MET A 1 13.53 3.69 2.50
N ARG A 2 12.27 3.26 2.40
CA ARG A 2 11.61 2.83 1.16
C ARG A 2 11.15 4.05 0.35
N VAL A 3 11.88 4.46 -0.70
CA VAL A 3 11.47 5.54 -1.61
C VAL A 3 10.62 4.92 -2.70
N LEU A 4 9.35 5.29 -2.80
CA LEU A 4 8.50 4.89 -3.92
C LEU A 4 8.96 5.68 -5.14
N GLN A 5 9.86 5.14 -5.95
CA GLN A 5 10.14 5.70 -7.27
C GLN A 5 9.78 4.64 -8.31
N THR A 6 8.51 4.61 -8.68
CA THR A 6 8.06 3.94 -9.91
C THR A 6 7.14 4.89 -10.63
N LYS A 7 7.38 5.09 -11.92
CA LYS A 7 6.75 6.10 -12.80
C LYS A 7 5.23 5.90 -12.96
N SER A 8 4.44 6.09 -11.91
CA SER A 8 2.97 6.16 -11.97
C SER A 8 2.54 7.64 -11.91
N PRO A 9 2.10 8.26 -13.00
CA PRO A 9 1.71 9.67 -13.00
C PRO A 9 0.56 10.01 -12.04
N GLU A 10 -0.21 9.00 -11.63
CA GLU A 10 -1.34 9.14 -10.70
C GLU A 10 -0.88 9.24 -9.23
N LEU A 11 0.30 8.72 -8.91
CA LEU A 11 0.90 8.79 -7.57
C LEU A 11 2.00 9.85 -7.50
N PHE A 12 2.73 10.09 -8.59
CA PHE A 12 3.87 11.01 -8.65
C PHE A 12 3.56 12.21 -9.54
N ASP A 13 2.64 13.05 -9.07
CA ASP A 13 2.09 14.21 -9.77
C ASP A 13 2.85 15.53 -9.53
N GLY A 14 3.94 15.50 -8.73
CA GLY A 14 4.73 16.67 -8.37
C GLY A 14 4.17 17.49 -7.21
N SER A 15 3.01 17.13 -6.66
CA SER A 15 2.31 17.88 -5.62
C SER A 15 2.97 17.74 -4.23
N GLU A 16 2.54 18.55 -3.27
CA GLU A 16 2.94 18.37 -1.85
C GLU A 16 2.38 17.07 -1.25
N ASN A 17 1.37 16.47 -1.89
CA ASN A 17 0.78 15.19 -1.50
C ASN A 17 1.45 14.01 -2.21
N GLU A 18 2.43 14.27 -3.09
CA GLU A 18 3.22 13.22 -3.72
C GLU A 18 3.84 12.32 -2.64
N PRO A 19 3.62 11.00 -2.68
CA PRO A 19 4.28 10.03 -1.84
C PRO A 19 5.78 10.05 -2.11
N VAL A 20 6.60 10.29 -1.10
CA VAL A 20 8.07 10.24 -1.24
C VAL A 20 8.67 9.02 -0.58
N LYS A 21 7.98 8.44 0.40
CA LYS A 21 8.52 7.34 1.20
C LYS A 21 7.43 6.49 1.83
N VAL A 22 7.50 5.17 1.69
CA VAL A 22 6.72 4.27 2.55
C VAL A 22 7.35 4.25 3.93
N THR A 23 6.53 4.52 4.94
CA THR A 23 6.91 4.45 6.35
C THR A 23 6.46 3.15 6.99
N ASP A 24 5.33 2.59 6.57
CA ASP A 24 4.76 1.40 7.17
C ASP A 24 3.76 0.70 6.24
N TYR A 25 3.33 -0.50 6.62
CA TYR A 25 2.23 -1.21 5.97
C TYR A 25 1.42 -2.02 6.99
N ASP A 26 0.11 -2.09 6.77
CA ASP A 26 -0.81 -2.90 7.57
C ASP A 26 -1.50 -3.92 6.65
N TYR A 27 -1.44 -5.19 7.02
CA TYR A 27 -2.01 -6.29 6.25
C TYR A 27 -3.16 -6.92 7.04
N MET A 28 -4.34 -6.88 6.45
CA MET A 28 -5.54 -7.51 6.98
C MET A 28 -5.87 -8.75 6.13
N PRO A 29 -5.70 -9.97 6.67
CA PRO A 29 -6.05 -11.18 5.95
C PRO A 29 -7.57 -11.25 5.71
N PHE A 30 -7.97 -12.03 4.72
CA PHE A 30 -9.39 -12.38 4.53
C PHE A 30 -9.96 -12.99 5.80
N TYR A 31 -11.14 -12.49 6.23
CA TYR A 31 -11.87 -13.04 7.36
C TYR A 31 -13.26 -13.45 6.93
N GLN A 32 -13.55 -14.75 7.03
CA GLN A 32 -14.88 -15.26 6.76
C GLN A 32 -15.85 -14.73 7.82
N ALA A 33 -17.00 -14.25 7.36
CA ALA A 33 -18.04 -13.70 8.22
C ALA A 33 -18.43 -14.69 9.33
N VAL A 34 -18.53 -14.20 10.57
CA VAL A 34 -18.97 -15.01 11.72
C VAL A 34 -20.48 -15.34 11.63
N CYS A 35 -21.22 -14.62 10.79
CA CYS A 35 -22.64 -14.84 10.56
C CYS A 35 -23.02 -14.61 9.09
N GLU A 36 -24.08 -15.27 8.62
CA GLU A 36 -24.55 -15.19 7.23
C GLU A 36 -24.93 -13.78 6.76
N THR A 37 -25.22 -12.85 7.68
CA THR A 37 -25.58 -11.45 7.37
C THR A 37 -24.43 -10.46 7.58
N CYS A 38 -23.30 -10.90 8.13
CA CYS A 38 -22.21 -10.02 8.57
C CYS A 38 -21.35 -9.54 7.38
N GLY A 39 -21.34 -10.29 6.27
CA GLY A 39 -20.45 -10.04 5.12
C GLY A 39 -19.03 -10.48 5.42
N ASP A 40 -18.34 -11.05 4.42
CA ASP A 40 -16.93 -11.42 4.57
C ASP A 40 -16.07 -10.14 4.57
N ASP A 41 -15.03 -10.12 5.40
CA ASP A 41 -14.05 -9.05 5.36
C ASP A 41 -13.02 -9.38 4.28
N PRO A 42 -12.93 -8.57 3.20
CA PRO A 42 -11.98 -8.82 2.13
C PRO A 42 -10.55 -8.67 2.64
N GLU A 43 -9.64 -9.41 2.02
CA GLU A 43 -8.21 -9.20 2.22
C GLU A 43 -7.82 -7.78 1.78
N MET A 44 -7.13 -7.04 2.64
CA MET A 44 -6.73 -5.66 2.39
C MET A 44 -5.29 -5.40 2.84
N MET A 45 -4.61 -4.49 2.16
CA MET A 45 -3.34 -3.93 2.60
C MET A 45 -3.38 -2.42 2.54
N THR A 46 -2.99 -1.77 3.63
CA THR A 46 -2.82 -0.33 3.69
C THR A 46 -1.34 0.00 3.70
N ILE A 47 -0.89 0.76 2.70
CA ILE A 47 0.46 1.33 2.68
C ILE A 47 0.40 2.71 3.31
N ILE A 48 1.25 2.93 4.32
CA ILE A 48 1.42 4.22 4.97
C ILE A 48 2.66 4.89 4.38
N TYR A 49 2.48 6.10 3.85
CA TYR A 49 3.56 6.86 3.23
C TYR A 49 3.63 8.29 3.76
N GLU A 50 4.84 8.83 3.75
CA GLU A 50 5.15 10.23 3.95
C GLU A 50 5.14 10.94 2.59
N THR A 51 4.58 12.15 2.54
CA THR A 51 4.56 12.99 1.35
C THR A 51 5.69 13.98 1.35
N LYS A 52 5.91 14.61 0.20
CA LYS A 52 6.90 15.68 0.05
C LYS A 52 6.68 16.85 1.02
N GLY A 53 5.43 17.12 1.39
CA GLY A 53 5.05 18.09 2.42
C GLY A 53 5.24 17.62 3.87
N GLY A 54 5.81 16.43 4.10
CA GLY A 54 6.06 15.86 5.43
C GLY A 54 4.80 15.35 6.14
N LYS A 55 3.69 15.18 5.42
CA LYS A 55 2.44 14.61 5.95
C LYS A 55 2.42 13.11 5.74
N GLN A 56 1.67 12.40 6.59
CA GLN A 56 1.51 10.96 6.49
C GLN A 56 0.10 10.63 6.00
N TYR A 57 0.00 9.72 5.03
CA TYR A 57 -1.26 9.22 4.48
C TYR A 57 -1.23 7.69 4.38
N GLY A 58 -2.42 7.09 4.34
CA GLY A 58 -2.62 5.67 4.10
C GLY A 58 -3.39 5.44 2.81
N GLN A 59 -2.94 4.52 1.97
CA GLN A 59 -3.68 4.04 0.80
C GLN A 59 -3.97 2.56 0.97
N SER A 60 -5.26 2.21 0.95
CA SER A 60 -5.71 0.81 1.01
C SER A 60 -5.88 0.23 -0.39
N TYR A 61 -5.49 -1.03 -0.53
CA TYR A 61 -5.64 -1.86 -1.71
C TYR A 61 -6.40 -3.11 -1.31
N ASP A 62 -7.46 -3.42 -2.05
CA ASP A 62 -8.20 -4.67 -1.92
C ASP A 62 -7.63 -5.73 -2.88
N TYR A 63 -8.17 -6.95 -2.75
CA TYR A 63 -7.83 -8.19 -3.46
C TYR A 63 -7.29 -8.07 -4.91
N PHE A 64 -7.76 -7.11 -5.71
CA PHE A 64 -7.32 -6.94 -7.10
C PHE A 64 -5.93 -6.29 -7.26
N GLY A 65 -5.45 -5.54 -6.26
CA GLY A 65 -4.15 -4.88 -6.26
C GLY A 65 -3.08 -5.59 -5.40
N LEU A 66 -3.51 -6.42 -4.45
CA LEU A 66 -2.65 -6.99 -3.41
C LEU A 66 -1.50 -7.87 -3.93
N PRO A 67 -1.74 -8.86 -4.81
CA PRO A 67 -0.67 -9.79 -5.20
C PRO A 67 0.45 -9.10 -5.96
N ASN A 68 0.10 -8.20 -6.89
CA ASN A 68 1.08 -7.41 -7.64
C ASN A 68 1.85 -6.44 -6.73
N LEU A 69 1.17 -5.88 -5.72
CA LEU A 69 1.78 -4.97 -4.77
C LEU A 69 2.77 -5.70 -3.85
N LEU A 70 2.40 -6.87 -3.34
CA LEU A 70 3.28 -7.74 -2.55
C LEU A 70 4.49 -8.20 -3.37
N GLU A 71 4.29 -8.69 -4.60
CA GLU A 71 5.38 -9.09 -5.48
C GLU A 71 6.34 -7.92 -5.81
N THR A 72 5.79 -6.70 -5.97
CA THR A 72 6.60 -5.50 -6.19
C THR A 72 7.42 -5.15 -4.95
N LEU A 73 6.85 -5.31 -3.75
CA LEU A 73 7.56 -5.09 -2.48
C LEU A 73 8.67 -6.12 -2.28
N ASP A 74 8.39 -7.40 -2.53
CA ASP A 74 9.37 -8.49 -2.39
C ASP A 74 10.56 -8.30 -3.35
N LYS A 75 10.31 -8.00 -4.64
CA LYS A 75 11.37 -7.73 -5.62
C LYS A 75 12.24 -6.54 -5.22
N TRP A 76 11.64 -5.50 -4.64
CA TRP A 76 12.40 -4.34 -4.19
C TRP A 76 13.31 -4.67 -3.00
N ASP A 77 12.80 -5.45 -2.04
CA ASP A 77 13.57 -5.93 -0.88
C ASP A 77 14.74 -6.86 -1.32
N GLU A 78 14.59 -7.62 -2.41
CA GLU A 78 15.69 -8.40 -3.00
C GLU A 78 16.78 -7.52 -3.66
N GLU A 79 16.40 -6.43 -4.34
CA GLU A 79 17.33 -5.54 -5.05
C GLU A 79 18.09 -4.56 -4.14
N HIS A 80 17.60 -4.34 -2.91
CA HIS A 80 18.13 -3.36 -1.96
C HIS A 80 18.70 -3.99 -0.67
N ASN A 81 18.91 -5.31 -0.68
CA ASN A 81 19.76 -6.06 0.25
C ASN A 81 21.17 -6.26 -0.30
#